data_AF-A0A3D5L5E1-F1
#
_entry.id   AF-A0A3D5L5E1-F1
#
_cell.length_a   1.000
_cell.length_b   1.000
_cell.length_c   1.000
_cell.angle_alpha   90.00
_cell.angle_beta   90.00
_cell.angle_gamma   90.00
#
_symmetry.space_group_name_H-M   'P 1'
#
loop_
_entity.id
_entity.type
_entity.pdbx_description
1 polymer ?
#
loop_
_entity_poly.entity_id
_entity_poly.type
_entity_poly.pdbx_seq_one_letter_code
_entity_poly.pdbx_strand_id
1 'polypeptide(L)'
;PKYDALLEAQIKKEKAFAGSSEIHIYIDPSDKEKQNLLSLRTDCDIRVSQYPFLGGTRAVIASKNILIDNSFETKIKEAEQDFQFSL
;
A
#
# COMPACT_ATOMS: atom_id res chain seq x y z
N PRO A 1 -15.04 -6.63 2.96
CA PRO A 1 -14.98 -5.76 4.15
C PRO A 1 -13.64 -5.75 4.91
N LYS A 2 -13.05 -6.90 5.28
CA LYS A 2 -11.77 -6.92 6.03
C LYS A 2 -10.59 -6.35 5.22
N TYR A 3 -10.59 -6.62 3.91
CA TYR A 3 -9.54 -6.16 3.01
C TYR A 3 -9.56 -4.63 2.81
N ASP A 4 -10.75 -4.05 2.61
CA ASP A 4 -10.91 -2.61 2.45
C ASP A 4 -10.43 -1.84 3.69
N ALA A 5 -10.75 -2.36 4.88
CA ALA A 5 -10.27 -1.81 6.15
C ALA A 5 -8.74 -1.92 6.31
N LEU A 6 -8.14 -3.00 5.80
CA LEU A 6 -6.68 -3.18 5.79
C LEU A 6 -6.02 -2.14 4.89
N LEU A 7 -6.54 -1.93 3.67
CA LEU A 7 -6.04 -0.90 2.76
C LEU A 7 -6.18 0.49 3.38
N GLU A 8 -7.34 0.82 3.94
CA GLU A 8 -7.54 2.11 4.63
C GLU A 8 -6.53 2.33 5.76
N ALA A 9 -6.24 1.29 6.55
CA ALA A 9 -5.27 1.36 7.63
C ALA A 9 -3.83 1.57 7.12
N GLN A 10 -3.45 0.87 6.04
CA GLN A 10 -2.14 1.03 5.39
C GLN A 10 -1.97 2.46 4.86
N ILE A 11 -2.95 2.96 4.12
CA ILE A 11 -2.96 4.31 3.53
C ILE A 11 -2.86 5.38 4.61
N LYS A 12 -3.61 5.23 5.71
CA LYS A 12 -3.53 6.17 6.85
C LYS A 12 -2.15 6.15 7.50
N LYS A 13 -1.54 4.97 7.65
CA LYS A 13 -0.19 4.82 8.20
C LYS A 13 0.86 5.45 7.28
N GLU A 14 0.74 5.26 5.97
CA GLU A 14 1.59 5.86 4.95
C GLU A 14 1.47 7.40 4.96
N LYS A 15 0.24 7.93 4.99
CA LYS A 15 -0.03 9.37 5.12
C LYS A 15 0.59 9.94 6.40
N ALA A 16 0.40 9.27 7.54
CA ALA A 16 0.98 9.68 8.81
C ALA A 16 2.52 9.67 8.79
N PHE A 17 3.12 8.71 8.08
CA PHE A 17 4.56 8.64 7.89
C PHE A 17 5.11 9.77 7.00
N ALA A 18 4.37 10.14 5.95
CA ALA A 18 4.72 11.30 5.12
C ALA A 18 4.62 12.63 5.89
N GLY A 19 3.64 12.75 6.79
CA GLY A 19 3.39 13.96 7.57
C GLY A 19 2.90 15.08 6.67
N SER A 20 3.70 16.14 6.53
CA SER A 20 3.44 17.28 5.62
C SER A 20 4.00 17.09 4.21
N SER A 21 4.72 16.00 3.96
CA SER A 21 5.30 15.72 2.64
C SER A 21 4.24 15.22 1.67
N GLU A 22 4.40 15.57 0.39
CA GLU A 22 3.58 15.01 -0.68
C GLU A 22 3.81 13.51 -0.78
N ILE A 23 2.72 12.75 -0.79
CA ILE A 23 2.71 11.29 -0.89
C ILE A 23 1.83 10.86 -2.06
N HIS A 24 2.34 9.96 -2.88
CA HIS A 24 1.59 9.33 -3.96
C HIS A 24 1.31 7.88 -3.60
N ILE A 25 0.03 7.54 -3.48
CA ILE A 25 -0.41 6.22 -3.03
C ILE A 25 -0.92 5.45 -4.23
N TYR A 26 -0.44 4.21 -4.38
CA TYR A 26 -0.75 3.31 -5.46
C TYR A 26 -1.44 2.06 -4.92
N ILE A 27 -2.53 1.66 -5.57
CA ILE A 27 -3.24 0.41 -5.31
C ILE A 27 -3.09 -0.55 -6.49
N ASP A 28 -3.37 -1.84 -6.24
CA ASP A 28 -3.34 -2.87 -7.26
C ASP A 28 -4.44 -2.61 -8.32
N PRO A 29 -4.18 -2.87 -9.62
CA PRO A 29 -5.20 -2.79 -10.67
C PRO A 29 -6.48 -3.60 -10.38
N SER A 30 -6.37 -4.72 -9.66
CA SER A 30 -7.51 -5.55 -9.23
C SER A 30 -8.41 -4.83 -8.22
N ASP A 31 -7.88 -3.81 -7.54
CA ASP A 31 -8.59 -3.00 -6.55
C ASP A 31 -9.06 -1.65 -7.08
N LYS A 32 -8.97 -1.42 -8.39
CA LYS A 32 -9.39 -0.18 -9.05
C LYS A 32 -10.80 0.26 -8.66
N GLU A 33 -11.75 -0.66 -8.51
CA GLU A 33 -13.12 -0.33 -8.10
C GLU A 33 -13.20 0.29 -6.69
N LYS A 34 -12.21 0.02 -5.84
CA LYS A 34 -12.10 0.54 -4.47
C LYS A 34 -11.41 1.90 -4.41
N GLN A 35 -10.78 2.36 -5.50
CA GLN A 35 -10.05 3.62 -5.57
C GLN A 35 -10.87 4.80 -5.01
N ASN A 36 -12.09 4.97 -5.50
CA ASN A 36 -12.97 6.06 -5.08
C ASN A 36 -13.31 5.98 -3.58
N LEU A 37 -13.67 4.79 -3.10
CA LEU A 37 -14.02 4.58 -1.70
C LEU A 37 -12.82 4.85 -0.78
N LEU A 38 -11.66 4.33 -1.12
CA LEU A 38 -10.44 4.51 -0.34
C LEU A 38 -10.01 5.98 -0.34
N SER A 39 -10.10 6.67 -1.48
CA SER A 39 -9.74 8.08 -1.60
C SER A 39 -10.64 8.94 -0.72
N LEU A 40 -11.96 8.72 -0.75
CA LEU A 40 -12.90 9.40 0.14
C LEU A 40 -12.63 9.15 1.63
N ARG A 41 -12.30 7.92 2.02
CA ARG A 41 -12.15 7.54 3.45
C ARG A 41 -10.81 7.93 4.05
N THR A 42 -9.81 8.17 3.21
CA THR A 42 -8.44 8.47 3.64
C THR A 42 -8.03 9.91 3.31
N ASP A 43 -8.84 10.61 2.51
CA ASP A 43 -8.56 11.96 2.04
C ASP A 43 -7.17 12.04 1.36
N CYS A 44 -6.90 11.04 0.52
CA CYS A 44 -5.65 10.88 -0.21
C CYS A 44 -5.93 10.71 -1.70
N ASP A 45 -5.04 11.25 -2.54
CA ASP A 45 -5.02 10.92 -3.98
C ASP A 45 -4.49 9.49 -4.16
N ILE A 46 -5.39 8.58 -4.53
CA ILE A 46 -5.08 7.17 -4.76
C ILE A 46 -5.01 6.93 -6.25
N ARG A 47 -3.90 6.36 -6.70
CA ARG A 47 -3.63 6.03 -8.09
C ARG A 47 -3.63 4.51 -8.27
N VAL A 48 -3.99 4.06 -9.46
CA VAL A 48 -3.91 2.64 -9.80
C VAL A 48 -2.52 2.38 -10.38
N SER A 49 -1.83 1.37 -9.86
CA SER A 49 -0.53 0.93 -10.38
C SER A 49 -0.69 0.33 -11.78
N GLN A 50 0.32 0.55 -12.63
CA GLN A 50 0.41 -0.12 -13.94
C GLN A 50 0.74 -1.61 -13.80
N TYR A 51 1.46 -1.98 -12.75
CA TYR A 51 1.87 -3.36 -12.49
C TYR A 51 1.11 -3.93 -11.30
N PRO A 52 0.53 -5.14 -11.42
CA PRO A 52 -0.07 -5.84 -10.29
C PRO A 52 1.00 -6.28 -9.30
N PHE A 53 0.65 -6.24 -8.02
CA PHE A 53 1.49 -6.65 -6.89
C PHE A 53 0.72 -7.50 -5.86
N LEU A 54 -0.32 -8.21 -6.34
CA LEU A 54 -1.17 -9.15 -5.60
C LEU A 54 -2.02 -8.51 -4.50
N GLY A 55 -2.24 -7.19 -4.57
CA GLY A 55 -2.97 -6.42 -3.57
C GLY A 55 -2.09 -5.74 -2.52
N GLY A 56 -2.70 -4.94 -1.66
CA GLY A 56 -2.01 -4.05 -0.72
C GLY A 56 -1.83 -2.64 -1.28
N THR A 57 -0.84 -1.90 -0.77
CA THR A 57 -0.58 -0.51 -1.16
C THR A 57 0.90 -0.23 -1.35
N ARG A 58 1.22 0.73 -2.21
CA ARG A 58 2.57 1.28 -2.36
C ARG A 58 2.50 2.79 -2.26
N ALA A 59 3.33 3.39 -1.41
CA ALA A 59 3.37 4.84 -1.26
C ALA A 59 4.75 5.39 -1.59
N VAL A 60 4.79 6.47 -2.37
CA VAL A 60 6.02 7.15 -2.78
C VAL A 60 6.02 8.56 -2.18
N ILE A 61 7.08 8.88 -1.45
CA ILE A 61 7.33 10.22 -0.91
C ILE A 61 8.56 10.76 -1.64
N ALA A 62 8.32 11.43 -2.77
CA ALA A 62 9.39 11.89 -3.67
C ALA A 62 10.36 12.86 -2.98
N SER A 63 9.86 13.73 -2.11
CA SER A 63 10.69 14.70 -1.37
C SER A 63 11.74 14.04 -0.45
N LYS A 64 11.51 12.80 -0.03
CA LYS A 64 12.40 12.05 0.87
C LYS A 64 13.08 10.86 0.20
N ASN A 65 12.83 10.60 -1.09
CA ASN A 65 13.23 9.37 -1.79
C ASN A 65 12.82 8.09 -1.04
N ILE A 66 11.61 8.09 -0.46
CA ILE A 66 11.10 6.94 0.30
C ILE A 66 10.01 6.24 -0.52
N LEU A 67 10.14 4.92 -0.65
CA LEU A 67 9.11 4.00 -1.11
C LEU A 67 8.66 3.13 0.07
N ILE A 68 7.37 3.17 0.40
CA ILE A 68 6.75 2.27 1.37
C ILE A 68 6.03 1.20 0.56
N ASP A 69 6.52 -0.03 0.61
CA ASP A 69 5.90 -1.17 -0.08
C ASP A 69 5.17 -2.05 0.94
N ASN A 70 3.84 -1.95 0.95
CA ASN A 70 2.95 -2.78 1.75
C ASN A 70 2.21 -3.83 0.87
N SER A 71 2.75 -4.14 -0.31
CA SER A 71 2.18 -5.14 -1.21
C SER A 71 2.23 -6.55 -0.60
N PHE A 72 1.22 -7.34 -0.95
CA PHE A 72 1.18 -8.75 -0.54
C PHE A 72 2.32 -9.54 -1.16
N GLU A 73 2.73 -9.20 -2.38
CA GLU A 73 3.90 -9.80 -3.03
C GLU A 73 5.15 -9.69 -2.13
N THR A 74 5.45 -8.50 -1.61
CA THR A 74 6.61 -8.29 -0.73
C THR A 74 6.45 -9.04 0.58
N LYS A 75 5.27 -8.98 1.22
CA LYS A 75 5.04 -9.70 2.48
C LYS A 75 5.11 -11.22 2.36
N ILE A 76 4.68 -11.78 1.23
CA ILE A 76 4.79 -13.22 0.96
C ILE A 76 6.27 -13.58 0.78
N LYS A 77 7.02 -12.80 0.00
CA LYS A 77 8.47 -13.02 -0.18
C LYS A 77 9.24 -12.92 1.14
N GLU A 78 8.90 -11.94 1.98
CA GLU A 78 9.48 -11.81 3.34
C GLU A 78 9.15 -13.04 4.19
N ALA A 79 7.88 -13.48 4.19
CA ALA A 79 7.46 -14.66 4.94
C ALA A 79 8.14 -15.94 4.42
N GLU A 80 8.33 -16.09 3.11
CA GLU A 80 9.06 -17.21 2.50
C GLU A 80 10.54 -17.20 2.88
N GLN A 81 11.17 -16.02 2.96
CA GLN A 81 12.57 -15.87 3.38
C GLN A 81 12.77 -16.13 4.87
N ASP A 82 11.84 -15.65 5.71
CA ASP A 82 11.85 -15.88 7.16
C ASP A 82 11.40 -17.30 7.53
N PHE A 83 10.86 -18.07 6.58
CA PHE A 83 10.46 -19.46 6.79
C PHE A 83 11.70 -20.37 6.87
N GLN A 84 12.42 -20.32 7.98
CA GLN A 84 13.42 -21.32 8.33
C GLN A 84 12.75 -22.51 9.02
N PHE A 85 12.90 -23.71 8.43
CA PHE A 85 12.70 -24.95 9.19
C PHE A 85 13.85 -25.07 10.20
N SER A 86 13.60 -24.70 11.46
CA SER A 86 14.46 -25.15 12.55
C SER A 86 14.24 -26.66 12.72
N LEU A 87 15.18 -27.45 12.19
CA LEU A 87 15.27 -28.91 12.37
C LEU A 87 15.86 -29.26 13.74
#